data_AF-F6ZBQ4-F1
#
_entry.id   AF-F6ZBQ4-F1
#
_cell.length_a   1.000
_cell.length_b   1.000
_cell.length_c   1.000
_cell.angle_alpha   90.00
_cell.angle_beta   90.00
_cell.angle_gamma   90.00
#
_symmetry.space_group_name_H-M   'P 1'
#
loop_
_entity.id
_entity.type
_entity.pdbx_description
1 polymer ?
#
loop_
_entity_poly.entity_id
_entity_poly.type
_entity_poly.pdbx_seq_one_letter_code
_entity_poly.pdbx_strand_id
1 'polypeptide(L)'
;MGKTLSLLILSGTKIEGHSADQVYQSNLDYAKIFVKRYEAAYMWFYLQKVNREYSGKDGCQKWQLRQRNWQSYNRPIKQGSLYVLSKNTGKKWKQLYCVLHSNYTLEFYKSKEDYEQSNGQLFNAKYSGYKVLTDVDTYLHKKLEISCCEFGYVNQDLVAFSRKVTMIGRAGKRPTQHIFSASHTWRATTYFAAETAIEKESWVRVLRDAIRHLEGE
;
A
#
# COMPACT_ATOMS: atom_id res chain seq x y z
N MET A 1 -5.82 -21.08 19.57
CA MET A 1 -4.52 -21.13 18.86
C MET A 1 -4.33 -19.84 18.03
N GLY A 2 -4.15 -18.68 18.67
CA GLY A 2 -4.20 -17.38 17.99
C GLY A 2 -3.07 -16.40 18.33
N LYS A 3 -1.95 -16.87 18.90
CA LYS A 3 -0.92 -15.98 19.47
C LYS A 3 0.33 -15.80 18.59
N THR A 4 0.39 -16.42 17.42
CA THR A 4 1.62 -16.47 16.60
C THR A 4 1.66 -15.47 15.44
N LEU A 5 0.53 -14.82 15.11
CA LEU A 5 0.40 -14.07 13.85
C LEU A 5 1.02 -12.66 13.88
N SER A 6 1.10 -12.01 15.04
CA SER A 6 1.51 -10.60 15.13
C SER A 6 3.02 -10.39 14.95
N LEU A 7 3.87 -11.30 15.44
CA LEU A 7 5.33 -11.18 15.35
C LEU A 7 5.88 -11.58 13.96
N LEU A 8 5.16 -12.43 13.23
CA LEU A 8 5.55 -12.94 11.91
C LEU A 8 5.48 -11.88 10.79
N ILE A 9 4.63 -10.85 10.95
CA ILE A 9 4.51 -9.75 9.98
C ILE A 9 5.77 -8.86 9.98
N LEU A 10 6.54 -8.85 11.08
CA LEU A 10 7.76 -8.06 11.24
C LEU A 10 9.02 -8.77 10.76
N SER A 11 9.10 -10.10 10.88
CA SER A 11 10.32 -10.87 10.62
C SER A 11 10.47 -11.35 9.17
N GLY A 12 9.39 -11.35 8.38
CA GLY A 12 9.40 -11.90 7.02
C GLY A 12 9.75 -13.39 6.98
N THR A 13 9.59 -14.10 8.10
CA THR A 13 9.79 -15.55 8.17
C THR A 13 8.54 -16.25 7.64
N LYS A 14 8.78 -17.29 6.83
CA LYS A 14 7.77 -18.19 6.27
C LYS A 14 6.85 -18.66 7.40
N ILE A 15 5.54 -18.64 7.16
CA ILE A 15 4.57 -19.25 8.07
C ILE A 15 4.82 -20.76 8.01
N GLU A 16 5.52 -21.30 8.99
CA GLU A 16 5.49 -22.73 9.27
C GLU A 16 4.17 -23.02 9.99
N GLY A 17 3.27 -23.73 9.32
CA GLY A 17 2.02 -24.17 9.98
C GLY A 17 0.96 -24.73 9.04
N HIS A 18 0.87 -24.26 7.80
CA HIS A 18 -0.07 -24.80 6.82
C HIS A 18 0.62 -25.07 5.48
N SER A 19 0.38 -26.25 4.90
CA SER A 19 0.78 -26.50 3.51
C SER A 19 0.12 -25.45 2.62
N ALA A 20 0.80 -25.02 1.55
CA ALA A 20 0.24 -24.10 0.57
C ALA A 20 -1.14 -24.58 0.07
N ASP A 21 -1.31 -25.90 -0.02
CA ASP A 21 -2.57 -26.55 -0.42
C ASP A 21 -3.69 -26.34 0.61
N GLN A 22 -3.39 -26.37 1.91
CA GLN A 22 -4.38 -26.14 2.96
C GLN A 22 -4.89 -24.70 2.95
N VAL A 23 -3.98 -23.73 2.77
CA VAL A 23 -4.36 -22.31 2.64
C VAL A 23 -5.19 -22.10 1.37
N TYR A 24 -4.80 -22.75 0.27
CA TYR A 24 -5.54 -22.69 -0.98
C TYR A 24 -6.97 -23.24 -0.83
N GLN A 25 -7.14 -24.43 -0.24
CA GLN A 25 -8.46 -25.01 -0.02
C GLN A 25 -9.34 -24.16 0.88
N SER A 26 -8.79 -23.64 1.99
CA SER A 26 -9.52 -22.73 2.88
C SER A 26 -10.00 -21.46 2.17
N ASN A 27 -9.12 -20.83 1.38
CA ASN A 27 -9.48 -19.66 0.58
C ASN A 27 -10.55 -19.98 -0.47
N LEU A 28 -10.48 -21.17 -1.08
CA LEU A 28 -11.43 -21.63 -2.07
C LEU A 28 -12.82 -21.87 -1.47
N ASP A 29 -12.89 -22.46 -0.27
CA ASP A 29 -14.15 -22.65 0.44
C ASP A 29 -14.76 -21.31 0.89
N TYR A 30 -13.93 -20.39 1.38
CA TYR A 30 -14.37 -19.03 1.65
C TYR A 30 -14.92 -18.34 0.39
N ALA A 31 -14.21 -18.46 -0.73
CA ALA A 31 -14.64 -17.88 -2.01
C ALA A 31 -16.00 -18.44 -2.46
N LYS A 32 -16.26 -19.74 -2.31
CA LYS A 32 -17.58 -20.34 -2.61
C LYS A 32 -18.70 -19.73 -1.76
N ILE A 33 -18.47 -19.55 -0.46
CA ILE A 33 -19.45 -18.93 0.45
C ILE A 33 -19.68 -17.46 0.06
N PHE A 34 -18.59 -16.74 -0.23
CA PHE A 34 -18.65 -15.35 -0.66
C PHE A 34 -19.46 -15.19 -1.94
N VAL A 35 -19.20 -16.00 -2.98
CA VAL A 35 -19.92 -15.93 -4.27
C VAL A 35 -21.42 -16.12 -4.08
N LYS A 36 -21.85 -17.14 -3.34
CA LYS A 36 -23.28 -17.38 -3.07
C LYS A 36 -23.96 -16.18 -2.40
N ARG A 37 -23.28 -15.55 -1.44
CA ARG A 37 -23.80 -14.36 -0.76
C ARG A 37 -23.80 -13.13 -1.67
N TYR A 38 -22.75 -12.98 -2.47
CA TYR A 38 -22.63 -11.91 -3.44
C TYR A 38 -23.72 -11.97 -4.50
N GLU A 39 -24.05 -13.15 -5.03
CA GLU A 39 -25.14 -13.34 -5.99
C GLU A 39 -26.50 -12.91 -5.43
N ALA A 40 -26.82 -13.31 -4.19
CA ALA A 40 -28.05 -12.91 -3.52
C ALA A 40 -28.10 -11.38 -3.29
N ALA A 41 -27.00 -10.79 -2.83
CA ALA A 41 -26.90 -9.34 -2.62
C ALA A 41 -26.98 -8.56 -3.94
N TYR A 42 -26.34 -9.07 -4.99
CA TYR A 42 -26.36 -8.49 -6.34
C TYR A 42 -27.77 -8.47 -6.90
N MET A 43 -28.50 -9.57 -6.79
CA MET A 43 -29.89 -9.65 -7.27
C MET A 43 -30.79 -8.67 -6.52
N TRP A 44 -30.67 -8.59 -5.19
CA TRP A 44 -31.41 -7.62 -4.38
C TRP A 44 -31.07 -6.17 -4.78
N PHE A 45 -29.79 -5.84 -4.91
CA PHE A 45 -29.35 -4.50 -5.32
C PHE A 45 -29.86 -4.13 -6.70
N TYR A 46 -29.82 -5.06 -7.66
CA TYR A 46 -30.29 -4.84 -9.02
C TYR A 46 -31.80 -4.61 -9.07
N LEU A 47 -32.59 -5.42 -8.35
CA LEU A 47 -34.04 -5.21 -8.22
C LEU A 47 -34.36 -3.85 -7.60
N GLN A 48 -33.63 -3.44 -6.56
CA GLN A 48 -33.77 -2.11 -5.96
C GLN A 48 -33.45 -1.00 -6.95
N LYS A 49 -32.39 -1.16 -7.75
CA LYS A 49 -32.02 -0.20 -8.80
C LYS A 49 -33.13 -0.06 -9.84
N VAL A 50 -33.62 -1.16 -10.40
CA VAL A 50 -34.71 -1.16 -11.40
C VAL A 50 -35.99 -0.56 -10.81
N ASN A 51 -36.35 -0.93 -9.58
CA ASN A 51 -37.54 -0.38 -8.93
C ASN A 51 -37.42 1.14 -8.69
N ARG A 52 -36.23 1.64 -8.35
CA ARG A 52 -35.97 3.08 -8.20
C ARG A 52 -36.08 3.84 -9.52
N GLU A 53 -35.50 3.29 -10.59
CA GLU A 53 -35.59 3.84 -11.94
C GLU A 53 -37.04 3.86 -12.43
N TYR A 54 -37.80 2.77 -12.23
CA TYR A 54 -39.20 2.67 -12.62
C TYR A 54 -40.12 3.57 -11.81
N SER A 55 -39.93 3.65 -10.49
CA SER A 55 -40.74 4.48 -9.60
C SER A 55 -40.53 5.98 -9.81
N GLY A 56 -39.52 6.40 -10.58
CA GLY A 56 -39.19 7.81 -10.82
C GLY A 56 -38.77 8.59 -9.55
N LYS A 57 -38.60 7.90 -8.41
CA LYS A 57 -38.28 8.52 -7.11
C LYS A 57 -36.84 9.03 -6.99
N ASP A 58 -35.97 8.69 -7.95
CA ASP A 58 -34.64 9.28 -8.10
C ASP A 58 -34.66 10.64 -8.83
N GLY A 59 -35.85 11.17 -9.15
CA GLY A 59 -36.12 12.31 -10.04
C GLY A 59 -35.67 13.71 -9.61
N CYS A 60 -34.73 13.86 -8.68
CA CYS A 60 -33.98 15.10 -8.57
C CYS A 60 -32.62 14.88 -9.22
N GLN A 61 -32.22 15.74 -10.16
CA GLN A 61 -30.82 15.80 -10.60
C GLN A 61 -29.95 15.91 -9.33
N LYS A 62 -29.37 14.79 -8.88
CA LYS A 62 -28.47 14.74 -7.70
C LYS A 62 -27.26 15.66 -7.89
N TRP A 63 -26.99 16.07 -9.13
CA TRP A 63 -25.87 16.87 -9.54
C TRP A 63 -26.39 18.08 -10.32
N GLN A 64 -26.47 19.23 -9.63
CA GLN A 64 -26.71 20.53 -10.28
C GLN A 64 -25.55 20.91 -11.21
N LEU A 65 -24.37 20.32 -10.98
CA LEU A 65 -23.17 20.48 -11.80
C LEU A 65 -23.07 19.39 -12.87
N ARG A 66 -22.59 19.77 -14.05
CA ARG A 66 -22.28 18.81 -15.12
C ARG A 66 -21.12 17.92 -14.69
N GLN A 67 -21.31 16.61 -14.82
CA GLN A 67 -20.24 15.63 -14.62
C GLN A 67 -19.32 15.59 -15.84
N ARG A 68 -18.03 15.36 -15.62
CA ARG A 68 -17.06 15.21 -16.70
C ARG A 68 -17.15 13.79 -17.27
N ASN A 69 -17.40 13.67 -18.57
CA ASN A 69 -17.57 12.37 -19.25
C ASN A 69 -16.30 11.85 -19.94
N TRP A 70 -15.20 12.61 -19.93
CA TRP A 70 -13.94 12.25 -20.59
C TRP A 70 -12.81 12.17 -19.56
N GLN A 71 -11.87 11.22 -19.77
CA GLN A 71 -10.68 11.10 -18.94
C GLN A 71 -9.71 12.24 -19.27
N SER A 72 -9.33 13.02 -18.26
CA SER A 72 -8.38 14.14 -18.42
C SER A 72 -7.04 13.70 -19.03
N TYR A 73 -6.30 14.66 -19.60
CA TYR A 73 -4.97 14.43 -20.18
C TYR A 73 -4.14 13.42 -19.39
N ASN A 74 -3.60 12.41 -20.08
CA ASN A 74 -2.78 11.34 -19.52
C ASN A 74 -1.36 11.84 -19.22
N ARG A 75 -1.25 12.85 -18.35
CA ARG A 75 0.02 13.35 -17.84
C ARG A 75 0.31 12.69 -16.50
N PRO A 76 1.59 12.43 -16.18
CA PRO A 76 1.95 11.97 -14.84
C PRO A 76 1.56 13.04 -13.81
N ILE A 77 0.96 12.61 -12.70
CA ILE A 77 0.55 13.46 -11.58
C ILE A 77 1.79 14.02 -10.89
N LYS A 78 2.80 13.18 -10.70
CA LYS A 78 4.07 13.54 -10.09
C LYS A 78 5.19 12.62 -10.58
N GLN A 79 6.37 13.19 -10.78
CA GLN A 79 7.57 12.45 -11.13
C GLN A 79 8.78 13.00 -10.36
N GLY A 80 9.76 12.15 -10.05
CA GLY A 80 10.95 12.55 -9.32
C GLY A 80 11.80 11.37 -8.87
N SER A 81 13.06 11.64 -8.54
CA SER A 81 14.01 10.63 -8.06
C SER A 81 13.84 10.41 -6.56
N LEU A 82 13.67 9.16 -6.13
CA LEU A 82 13.58 8.79 -4.73
C LEU A 82 14.51 7.62 -4.41
N TYR A 83 15.02 7.56 -3.19
CA TYR A 83 15.63 6.36 -2.68
C TYR A 83 14.52 5.39 -2.22
N VAL A 84 14.48 4.21 -2.81
CA VAL A 84 13.45 3.20 -2.56
C VAL A 84 14.07 1.99 -1.89
N LEU A 85 13.43 1.52 -0.83
CA LEU A 85 13.70 0.24 -0.18
C LEU A 85 12.41 -0.58 -0.15
N SER A 86 12.35 -1.59 -1.01
CA SER A 86 11.21 -2.50 -1.17
C SER A 86 11.70 -3.94 -1.27
N LYS A 87 10.81 -4.90 -1.04
CA LYS A 87 11.10 -6.33 -1.26
C LYS A 87 11.59 -6.58 -2.70
N ASN A 88 11.07 -5.83 -3.67
CA ASN A 88 11.39 -5.97 -5.09
C ASN A 88 12.77 -5.39 -5.45
N THR A 89 13.18 -4.32 -4.78
CA THR A 89 14.45 -3.61 -5.04
C THR A 89 15.66 -4.32 -4.40
N GLY A 90 15.40 -5.20 -3.42
CA GLY A 90 16.37 -5.89 -2.57
C GLY A 90 16.46 -5.28 -1.16
N LYS A 91 17.28 -5.86 -0.28
CA LYS A 91 17.52 -5.34 1.09
C LYS A 91 18.46 -4.13 1.14
N LYS A 92 18.56 -3.33 0.07
CA LYS A 92 19.44 -2.16 -0.03
C LYS A 92 18.68 -0.98 -0.62
N TRP A 93 19.02 0.22 -0.19
CA TRP A 93 18.51 1.45 -0.79
C TRP A 93 19.01 1.59 -2.23
N LYS A 94 18.11 1.87 -3.17
CA LYS A 94 18.46 2.24 -4.55
C LYS A 94 17.77 3.54 -4.92
N GLN A 95 18.48 4.43 -5.58
CA GLN A 95 17.90 5.62 -6.18
C GLN A 95 17.17 5.19 -7.45
N LEU A 96 15.87 5.48 -7.53
CA LEU A 96 14.99 5.14 -8.65
C LEU A 96 14.21 6.39 -9.06
N TYR A 97 13.96 6.51 -10.35
CA TYR A 97 13.05 7.51 -10.88
C TYR A 97 11.61 7.01 -10.75
N CYS A 98 10.82 7.69 -9.93
CA CYS A 98 9.45 7.31 -9.60
C CYS A 98 8.47 8.19 -10.38
N VAL A 99 7.51 7.57 -11.05
CA VAL A 99 6.48 8.27 -11.83
C VAL A 99 5.11 7.78 -11.40
N LEU A 100 4.28 8.71 -10.92
CA LEU A 100 2.89 8.46 -10.62
C LEU A 100 2.02 8.87 -11.80
N HIS A 101 1.37 7.90 -12.42
CA HIS A 101 0.50 8.13 -13.57
C HIS A 101 -0.91 8.58 -13.17
N SER A 102 -1.67 9.06 -14.16
CA SER A 102 -3.07 9.48 -14.02
C SER A 102 -4.00 8.39 -13.49
N ASN A 103 -3.65 7.12 -13.69
CA ASN A 103 -4.34 5.94 -13.16
C ASN A 103 -3.93 5.57 -11.72
N TYR A 104 -3.17 6.45 -11.05
CA TYR A 104 -2.62 6.28 -9.71
C TYR A 104 -1.73 5.03 -9.53
N THR A 105 -1.17 4.53 -10.62
CA THR A 105 -0.13 3.50 -10.59
C THR A 105 1.23 4.18 -10.45
N LEU A 106 2.01 3.74 -9.46
CA LEU A 106 3.37 4.22 -9.25
C LEU A 106 4.34 3.28 -9.97
N GLU A 107 5.10 3.83 -10.90
CA GLU A 107 6.08 3.12 -11.71
C GLU A 107 7.50 3.54 -11.32
N PHE A 108 8.41 2.57 -11.41
CA PHE A 108 9.80 2.72 -10.99
C PHE A 108 10.73 2.43 -12.15
N TYR A 109 11.60 3.40 -12.44
CA TYR A 109 12.62 3.34 -13.47
C TYR A 109 14.00 3.50 -12.84
N LYS A 110 15.05 3.03 -13.52
CA LYS A 110 16.42 3.19 -13.03
C LYS A 110 16.89 4.63 -13.19
N SER A 111 16.58 5.28 -14.31
CA SER A 111 16.90 6.69 -14.57
C SER A 111 15.72 7.45 -15.17
N LYS A 112 15.87 8.78 -15.29
CA LYS A 112 14.89 9.62 -16.00
C LYS A 112 14.92 9.38 -17.52
N GLU A 113 16.10 9.10 -18.07
CA GLU A 113 16.28 8.80 -19.50
C GLU A 113 15.53 7.53 -19.91
N ASP A 114 15.55 6.51 -19.04
CA ASP A 114 14.81 5.27 -19.23
C ASP A 114 13.29 5.53 -19.36
N TYR A 115 12.76 6.44 -18.53
CA TYR A 115 11.36 6.85 -18.60
C TYR A 115 11.03 7.55 -19.91
N GLU A 116 11.86 8.51 -20.34
CA GLU A 116 11.66 9.26 -21.59
C GLU A 116 11.72 8.35 -22.82
N GLN A 117 12.59 7.34 -22.81
CA GLN A 117 12.70 6.34 -23.87
C GLN A 117 11.64 5.23 -23.78
N SER A 118 10.73 5.29 -22.80
CA SER A 118 9.70 4.27 -22.54
C SER A 118 10.27 2.85 -22.40
N ASN A 119 11.51 2.73 -21.93
CA ASN A 119 12.23 1.46 -21.85
C ASN A 119 12.71 1.22 -20.41
N GLY A 120 12.82 -0.03 -19.97
CA GLY A 120 13.43 -0.33 -18.68
C GLY A 120 12.60 -0.02 -17.42
N GLN A 121 11.27 -0.17 -17.49
CA GLN A 121 10.43 -0.22 -16.27
C GLN A 121 10.90 -1.39 -15.38
N LEU A 122 11.26 -1.09 -14.13
CA LEU A 122 11.72 -2.12 -13.20
C LEU A 122 10.53 -2.87 -12.58
N PHE A 123 9.57 -2.13 -12.06
CA PHE A 123 8.31 -2.65 -11.53
C PHE A 123 7.28 -1.53 -11.40
N ASN A 124 6.02 -1.93 -11.17
CA ASN A 124 4.94 -1.03 -10.79
C ASN A 124 4.30 -1.47 -9.47
N ALA A 125 3.61 -0.53 -8.82
CA ALA A 125 2.83 -0.81 -7.62
C ALA A 125 1.57 0.05 -7.57
N LYS A 126 0.47 -0.56 -7.14
CA LYS A 126 -0.76 0.14 -6.73
C LYS A 126 -0.87 0.09 -5.22
N TYR A 127 -1.08 1.24 -4.60
CA TYR A 127 -1.09 1.39 -3.15
C TYR A 127 -2.52 1.37 -2.55
N SER A 128 -3.48 0.66 -3.15
CA SER A 128 -4.82 0.48 -2.57
C SER A 128 -4.74 -0.20 -1.19
N GLY A 129 -5.40 0.34 -0.17
CA GLY A 129 -5.40 -0.19 1.20
C GLY A 129 -4.12 0.10 2.00
N TYR A 130 -3.20 0.92 1.48
CA TYR A 130 -1.98 1.30 2.20
C TYR A 130 -2.22 2.52 3.09
N LYS A 131 -1.37 2.70 4.09
CA LYS A 131 -1.29 3.91 4.92
C LYS A 131 0.09 4.55 4.75
N VAL A 132 0.11 5.85 4.50
CA VAL A 132 1.36 6.63 4.40
C VAL A 132 1.78 7.09 5.78
N LEU A 133 2.95 6.64 6.21
CA LEU A 133 3.55 6.98 7.49
C LEU A 133 4.73 7.93 7.28
N THR A 134 4.65 9.12 7.86
CA THR A 134 5.70 10.15 7.80
C THR A 134 6.81 9.91 8.81
N ASP A 135 6.46 9.39 9.99
CA ASP A 135 7.40 9.10 11.07
C ASP A 135 7.60 7.59 11.20
N VAL A 136 8.47 7.08 10.33
CA VAL A 136 8.72 5.64 10.22
C VAL A 136 9.34 5.09 11.51
N ASP A 137 10.23 5.85 12.14
CA ASP A 137 10.88 5.43 13.38
C ASP A 137 9.87 5.28 14.52
N THR A 138 9.03 6.30 14.74
CA THR A 138 7.97 6.28 15.76
C THR A 138 6.99 5.12 15.54
N TYR A 139 6.61 4.88 14.29
CA TYR A 139 5.71 3.77 13.96
C TYR A 139 6.35 2.40 14.22
N LEU A 140 7.60 2.20 13.79
CA LEU A 140 8.32 0.96 14.02
C LEU A 140 8.52 0.71 15.52
N HIS A 141 8.85 1.75 16.28
CA HIS A 141 8.96 1.68 17.73
C HIS A 141 7.66 1.22 18.39
N LYS A 142 6.52 1.86 18.09
CA LYS A 142 5.22 1.44 18.62
C LYS A 142 4.85 0.01 18.22
N LYS A 143 5.11 -0.36 16.97
CA LYS A 143 4.80 -1.71 16.49
C LYS A 143 5.64 -2.78 17.20
N LEU A 144 6.90 -2.47 17.49
CA LEU A 144 7.78 -3.35 18.26
C LEU A 144 7.38 -3.38 19.73
N GLU A 145 7.03 -2.25 20.33
CA GLU A 145 6.53 -2.18 21.70
C GLU A 145 5.31 -3.07 21.89
N ILE A 146 4.28 -2.95 21.04
CA ILE A 146 3.09 -3.81 21.06
C ILE A 146 3.49 -5.29 20.93
N SER A 147 4.35 -5.59 19.96
CA SER A 147 4.81 -6.96 19.72
C SER A 147 5.68 -7.51 20.85
N CYS A 148 6.39 -6.68 21.60
CA CYS A 148 7.21 -7.11 22.72
C CYS A 148 6.35 -7.30 23.98
N CYS A 149 5.36 -6.44 24.20
CA CYS A 149 4.35 -6.57 25.26
C CYS A 149 3.51 -7.84 25.09
N GLU A 150 3.06 -8.16 23.87
CA GLU A 150 2.30 -9.39 23.59
C GLU A 150 3.09 -10.67 23.90
N PHE A 151 4.42 -10.61 23.85
CA PHE A 151 5.31 -11.75 24.03
C PHE A 151 6.09 -11.72 25.36
N GLY A 152 5.79 -10.77 26.26
CA GLY A 152 6.39 -10.69 27.60
C GLY A 152 7.84 -10.16 27.65
N TYR A 153 8.35 -9.56 26.56
CA TYR A 153 9.70 -9.00 26.49
C TYR A 153 9.69 -7.51 26.86
N VAL A 154 9.73 -7.18 28.14
CA VAL A 154 9.60 -5.77 28.61
C VAL A 154 10.96 -5.06 28.79
N ASN A 155 12.08 -5.79 28.78
CA ASN A 155 13.39 -5.26 29.21
C ASN A 155 14.53 -5.30 28.17
N GLN A 156 14.24 -5.40 26.87
CA GLN A 156 15.28 -5.28 25.83
C GLN A 156 15.32 -3.88 25.23
N ASP A 157 16.52 -3.39 24.90
CA ASP A 157 16.72 -2.17 24.12
C ASP A 157 15.97 -2.25 22.78
N LEU A 158 14.74 -1.74 22.77
CA LEU A 158 13.82 -1.79 21.62
C LEU A 158 14.44 -1.14 20.38
N VAL A 159 15.34 -0.17 20.56
CA VAL A 159 16.12 0.47 19.49
C VAL A 159 17.09 -0.51 18.83
N ALA A 160 17.86 -1.27 19.62
CA ALA A 160 18.80 -2.25 19.10
C ALA A 160 18.06 -3.44 18.45
N PHE A 161 16.95 -3.85 19.03
CA PHE A 161 16.08 -4.89 18.50
C PHE A 161 15.42 -4.46 17.16
N SER A 162 14.92 -3.23 17.09
CA SER A 162 14.37 -2.62 15.86
C SER A 162 15.37 -2.66 14.71
N ARG A 163 16.65 -2.32 14.98
CA ARG A 163 17.72 -2.37 13.97
C ARG A 163 17.98 -3.77 13.45
N LYS A 164 17.88 -4.80 14.30
CA LYS A 164 18.04 -6.21 13.90
C LYS A 164 16.86 -6.76 13.11
N VAL A 165 15.64 -6.33 13.38
CA VAL A 165 14.42 -6.96 12.85
C VAL A 165 13.89 -6.24 11.62
N THR A 166 13.94 -4.91 11.58
CA THR A 166 13.30 -4.13 10.53
C THR A 166 14.11 -4.12 9.23
N MET A 167 13.41 -4.06 8.09
CA MET A 167 14.03 -3.91 6.77
C MET A 167 14.93 -2.67 6.70
N ILE A 168 14.50 -1.54 7.26
CA ILE A 168 15.31 -0.31 7.32
C ILE A 168 16.57 -0.53 8.15
N GLY A 169 16.45 -1.19 9.31
CA GLY A 169 17.59 -1.48 10.17
C GLY A 169 18.63 -2.39 9.51
N ARG A 170 18.18 -3.34 8.68
CA ARG A 170 19.03 -4.26 7.91
C ARG A 170 19.60 -3.66 6.62
N ALA A 171 19.00 -2.60 6.09
CA ALA A 171 19.37 -2.02 4.81
C ALA A 171 20.66 -1.18 4.81
N GLY A 172 21.35 -1.11 5.96
CA GLY A 172 22.60 -0.37 6.12
C GLY A 172 22.38 1.12 6.43
N LYS A 173 23.31 1.97 5.98
CA LYS A 173 23.27 3.41 6.21
C LYS A 173 22.06 4.03 5.48
N ARG A 174 21.27 4.83 6.20
CA ARG A 174 20.16 5.59 5.63
C ARG A 174 20.70 6.67 4.69
N PRO A 175 20.16 6.81 3.46
CA PRO A 175 20.64 7.81 2.52
C PRO A 175 20.30 9.23 2.97
N THR A 176 19.09 9.45 3.52
CA THR A 176 18.62 10.77 3.96
C THR A 176 17.80 10.68 5.25
N GLN A 177 17.54 11.83 5.89
CA GLN A 177 16.68 11.93 7.07
C GLN A 177 15.19 12.00 6.72
N HIS A 178 14.85 12.37 5.49
CA HIS A 178 13.48 12.58 5.04
C HIS A 178 12.84 11.28 4.54
N ILE A 179 12.69 10.32 5.46
CA ILE A 179 12.12 9.00 5.17
C ILE A 179 10.61 9.03 5.39
N PHE A 180 9.86 8.32 4.55
CA PHE A 180 8.45 7.99 4.73
C PHE A 180 8.18 6.57 4.23
N SER A 181 7.02 6.00 4.56
CA SER A 181 6.70 4.62 4.15
C SER A 181 5.24 4.48 3.76
N ALA A 182 4.97 3.55 2.84
CA ALA A 182 3.64 3.05 2.53
C ALA A 182 3.52 1.66 3.15
N SER A 183 2.74 1.54 4.22
CA SER A 183 2.53 0.29 4.95
C SER A 183 1.14 -0.29 4.69
N HIS A 184 1.05 -1.61 4.61
CA HIS A 184 -0.19 -2.35 4.43
C HIS A 184 -0.22 -3.50 5.44
N THR A 185 -1.42 -3.94 5.84
CA THR A 185 -1.61 -5.03 6.81
C THR A 185 -1.07 -6.37 6.29
N TRP A 186 -1.46 -6.76 5.07
CA TRP A 186 -1.06 -8.03 4.43
C TRP A 186 0.07 -7.93 3.40
N ARG A 187 0.31 -6.77 2.79
CA ARG A 187 1.34 -6.60 1.74
C ARG A 187 2.63 -6.00 2.31
N ALA A 188 3.73 -6.21 1.59
CA ALA A 188 5.02 -5.67 1.98
C ALA A 188 5.00 -4.13 2.05
N THR A 189 5.59 -3.58 3.12
CA THR A 189 5.77 -2.14 3.29
C THR A 189 6.88 -1.65 2.36
N THR A 190 6.63 -0.57 1.62
CA THR A 190 7.63 0.12 0.82
C THR A 190 8.14 1.33 1.59
N TYR A 191 9.46 1.49 1.67
CA TYR A 191 10.10 2.64 2.28
C TYR A 191 10.67 3.56 1.21
N PHE A 192 10.52 4.85 1.42
CA PHE A 192 10.98 5.91 0.53
C PHE A 192 11.82 6.90 1.32
N ALA A 193 12.85 7.44 0.68
CA ALA A 193 13.69 8.50 1.20
C ALA A 193 13.78 9.60 0.13
N ALA A 194 13.33 10.80 0.48
CA ALA A 194 13.47 12.00 -0.34
C ALA A 194 14.76 12.73 0.00
N GLU A 195 15.28 13.53 -0.93
CA GLU A 195 16.47 14.35 -0.69
C GLU A 195 16.14 15.55 0.18
N THR A 196 14.96 16.14 0.02
CA THR A 196 14.53 17.34 0.74
C THR A 196 13.23 17.11 1.53
N ALA A 197 13.02 17.93 2.57
CA ALA A 197 11.77 17.91 3.35
C ALA A 197 10.54 18.28 2.52
N ILE A 198 10.69 19.28 1.64
CA ILE A 198 9.64 19.76 0.74
C ILE A 198 9.21 18.65 -0.22
N GLU A 199 10.19 17.93 -0.77
CA GLU A 199 9.93 16.79 -1.64
C GLU A 199 9.21 15.66 -0.89
N LYS A 200 9.65 15.33 0.34
CA LYS A 200 8.95 14.36 1.21
C LYS A 200 7.48 14.74 1.38
N GLU A 201 7.20 15.98 1.77
CA GLU A 201 5.82 16.43 2.02
C GLU A 201 4.96 16.35 0.75
N SER A 202 5.52 16.78 -0.38
CA SER A 202 4.85 16.72 -1.68
C SER A 202 4.52 15.27 -2.09
N TRP A 203 5.46 14.33 -1.94
CA TRP A 203 5.22 12.92 -2.22
C TRP A 203 4.21 12.29 -1.26
N VAL A 204 4.28 12.61 0.03
CA VAL A 204 3.33 12.12 1.03
C VAL A 204 1.91 12.57 0.70
N ARG A 205 1.73 13.84 0.32
CA ARG A 205 0.41 14.38 -0.06
C ARG A 205 -0.15 13.67 -1.29
N VAL A 206 0.66 13.53 -2.32
CA VAL A 206 0.26 12.88 -3.58
C VAL A 206 -0.04 11.38 -3.38
N LEU A 207 0.75 10.68 -2.57
CA LEU A 207 0.48 9.27 -2.27
C LEU A 207 -0.78 9.07 -1.43
N ARG A 208 -1.07 9.96 -0.47
CA ARG A 208 -2.34 9.91 0.28
C ARG A 208 -3.54 10.10 -0.64
N ASP A 209 -3.43 11.03 -1.58
CA ASP A 209 -4.48 11.27 -2.57
C ASP A 209 -4.66 10.05 -3.51
N ALA A 210 -3.55 9.43 -3.92
CA ALA A 210 -3.56 8.22 -4.72
C ALA A 210 -4.24 7.04 -4.00
N ILE A 211 -3.99 6.88 -2.71
CA ILE A 211 -4.60 5.84 -1.90
C ILE A 211 -6.11 6.09 -1.78
N ARG A 212 -6.51 7.33 -1.47
CA ARG A 212 -7.92 7.73 -1.38
C ARG A 212 -8.67 7.41 -2.67
N HIS A 213 -8.10 7.81 -3.81
CA HIS A 213 -8.70 7.54 -5.11
C HIS A 213 -8.84 6.04 -5.41
N LEU A 214 -7.84 5.23 -5.03
CA LEU A 214 -7.89 3.77 -5.23
C LEU A 214 -8.84 3.07 -4.26
N GLU A 215 -9.19 3.68 -3.13
CA GLU A 215 -10.20 3.19 -2.19
C GLU A 215 -11.63 3.59 -2.61
N GLY A 216 -11.77 4.51 -3.56
CA GLY A 216 -13.05 4.98 -4.07
C GLY A 216 -13.70 6.07 -3.22
N GLU A 217 -12.90 6.77 -2.40
CA GLU A 217 -13.30 7.96 -1.64
C GLU A 217 -13.02 9.27 -2.40
#